data_AF-A0A1U7MUZ3-F1
#
_entry.id   AF-A0A1U7MUZ3-F1
#
_cell.length_a   1.000
_cell.length_b   1.000
_cell.length_c   1.000
_cell.angle_alpha   90.00
_cell.angle_beta   90.00
_cell.angle_gamma   90.00
#
_symmetry.space_group_name_H-M   'P 1'
#
loop_
_entity.id
_entity.type
_entity.pdbx_description
1 polymer ?
#
loop_
_entity_poly.entity_id
_entity_poly.type
_entity_poly.pdbx_seq_one_letter_code
_entity_poly.pdbx_strand_id
1 'polypeptide(L)'
;MPVSGMVRMFLLAPDEQETCGPVADAVVADWVQLWEFPQEPLVHSRATIGAGAHAKGKNPPPIGYLTDDHFGSLFGMLMPALVEAGCTLPPME
;
A
#
# COMPACT_ATOMS: atom_id res chain seq x y z
N MET A 1 3.96 5.44 -6.18
CA MET A 1 2.52 5.25 -6.47
C MET A 1 1.77 5.19 -5.15
N PRO A 2 0.47 5.51 -5.07
CA PRO A 2 -0.33 5.29 -3.87
C PRO A 2 -0.35 3.80 -3.47
N VAL A 3 -0.54 3.51 -2.18
CA VAL A 3 -0.64 2.13 -1.65
C VAL A 3 -1.78 1.35 -2.29
N SER A 4 -2.96 1.95 -2.44
CA SER A 4 -4.12 1.44 -3.19
C SER A 4 -3.76 1.02 -4.60
N GLY A 5 -3.02 1.88 -5.32
CA GLY A 5 -2.51 1.57 -6.65
C GLY A 5 -1.55 0.38 -6.67
N MET A 6 -0.67 0.26 -5.67
CA MET A 6 0.20 -0.92 -5.52
C MET A 6 -0.63 -2.18 -5.24
N VAL A 7 -1.56 -2.12 -4.27
CA VAL A 7 -2.43 -3.24 -3.88
C VAL A 7 -3.20 -3.77 -5.09
N ARG A 8 -3.85 -2.88 -5.83
CA ARG A 8 -4.55 -3.22 -7.08
C ARG A 8 -3.63 -3.87 -8.10
N MET A 9 -2.40 -3.39 -8.24
CA MET A 9 -1.46 -3.90 -9.24
C MET A 9 -0.91 -5.29 -8.89
N PHE A 10 -0.70 -5.59 -7.60
CA PHE A 10 -0.02 -6.82 -7.17
C PHE A 10 -0.94 -7.90 -6.60
N LEU A 11 -2.12 -7.52 -6.08
CA LEU A 11 -3.05 -8.48 -5.45
C LEU A 11 -4.26 -8.81 -6.30
N LEU A 12 -4.57 -8.03 -7.34
CA LEU A 12 -5.77 -8.24 -8.15
C LEU A 12 -5.41 -8.63 -9.58
N ALA A 13 -6.07 -9.66 -10.10
CA ALA A 13 -6.01 -9.96 -11.52
C ALA A 13 -6.60 -8.80 -12.35
N PRO A 14 -6.13 -8.56 -13.59
CA PRO A 14 -6.62 -7.45 -14.42
C PRO A 14 -8.14 -7.43 -14.63
N ASP A 15 -8.76 -8.61 -14.70
CA ASP A 15 -10.21 -8.82 -14.87
C ASP A 15 -11.01 -8.64 -13.57
N GLU A 16 -10.34 -8.67 -12.41
CA GLU A 16 -10.95 -8.46 -11.09
C GLU A 16 -10.79 -7.01 -10.59
N GLN A 17 -10.09 -6.14 -11.35
CA GLN A 17 -9.87 -4.74 -10.98
C GLN A 17 -11.18 -3.96 -10.74
N GLU A 18 -12.22 -4.25 -11.50
CA GLU A 18 -13.51 -3.54 -11.41
C GLU A 18 -14.30 -3.97 -10.16
N THR A 19 -14.28 -5.27 -9.83
CA THR A 19 -15.07 -5.85 -8.73
C THR A 19 -14.32 -5.78 -7.40
N CYS A 20 -13.03 -6.11 -7.40
CA CYS A 20 -12.20 -6.22 -6.20
C CYS A 20 -11.37 -4.96 -5.91
N GLY A 21 -11.16 -4.10 -6.91
CA GLY A 21 -10.48 -2.82 -6.74
C GLY A 21 -11.14 -1.90 -5.71
N PRO A 22 -12.47 -1.73 -5.73
CA PRO A 22 -13.17 -0.94 -4.72
C PRO A 22 -13.05 -1.51 -3.30
N VAL A 23 -13.02 -2.84 -3.16
CA VAL A 23 -12.83 -3.51 -1.85
C VAL A 23 -11.43 -3.23 -1.32
N ALA A 24 -10.42 -3.41 -2.16
CA ALA A 24 -9.03 -3.12 -1.81
C ALA A 24 -8.82 -1.64 -1.42
N ASP A 25 -9.43 -0.71 -2.16
CA ASP A 25 -9.34 0.72 -1.87
C ASP A 25 -10.01 1.09 -0.55
N ALA A 26 -11.17 0.50 -0.25
CA ALA A 26 -11.85 0.73 1.02
C ALA A 26 -10.98 0.27 2.20
N VAL A 27 -10.35 -0.90 2.09
CA VAL A 27 -9.41 -1.39 3.12
C VAL A 27 -8.21 -0.46 3.27
N VAL A 28 -7.63 0.04 2.18
CA VAL A 28 -6.53 1.01 2.26
C VAL A 28 -6.98 2.31 2.92
N ALA A 29 -8.18 2.79 2.63
CA ALA A 29 -8.73 3.99 3.26
C ALA A 29 -8.96 3.81 4.77
N ASP A 30 -9.45 2.64 5.20
CA ASP A 30 -9.62 2.30 6.61
C ASP A 30 -8.26 2.16 7.32
N TRP A 31 -7.28 1.55 6.65
CA TRP A 31 -5.92 1.42 7.17
C TRP A 31 -5.22 2.77 7.30
N VAL A 32 -5.43 3.70 6.35
CA VAL A 32 -4.93 5.08 6.43
C VAL A 32 -5.47 5.80 7.67
N GLN A 33 -6.76 5.61 7.97
CA GLN A 33 -7.39 6.17 9.16
C GLN A 33 -6.87 5.51 10.45
N LEU A 34 -6.70 4.19 10.45
CA LEU A 34 -6.22 3.41 11.59
C LEU A 34 -4.83 3.88 12.07
N TRP A 35 -3.93 4.15 11.12
CA TRP A 35 -2.56 4.62 11.41
C TRP A 35 -2.43 6.14 11.46
N GLU A 36 -3.55 6.86 11.40
CA GLU A 36 -3.61 8.32 11.44
C GLU A 36 -2.70 8.99 10.41
N PHE A 37 -2.54 8.37 9.23
CA PHE A 37 -1.75 8.98 8.18
C PHE A 37 -2.49 10.22 7.66
N PRO A 38 -1.80 11.37 7.52
CA PRO A 38 -2.44 12.62 7.07
C PRO A 38 -2.94 12.55 5.62
N GLN A 39 -2.42 11.58 4.85
CA GLN A 39 -2.82 11.25 3.49
C GLN A 39 -2.37 9.82 3.20
N GLU A 40 -2.90 9.22 2.13
CA GLU A 40 -2.47 7.90 1.69
C GLU A 40 -0.95 7.87 1.42
N PRO A 41 -0.19 6.97 2.09
CA PRO A 41 1.24 6.84 1.86
C PRO A 41 1.55 6.52 0.40
N LEU A 42 2.65 7.09 -0.10
CA LEU A 42 3.18 6.73 -1.40
C LEU A 42 4.18 5.59 -1.23
N VAL A 43 3.92 4.48 -1.91
CA VAL A 43 4.92 3.44 -2.17
C VAL A 43 5.93 4.05 -3.13
N HIS A 44 6.93 4.70 -2.56
CA HIS A 44 8.19 4.94 -3.24
C HIS A 44 8.85 3.58 -3.35
N SER A 45 8.87 3.01 -4.55
CA SER A 45 9.60 1.80 -4.92
C SER A 45 11.03 1.88 -4.40
N ARG A 46 11.25 1.47 -3.14
CA ARG A 46 12.51 1.54 -2.41
C ARG A 46 13.38 2.71 -2.88
N ALA A 47 12.83 3.93 -2.88
CA ALA A 47 13.51 5.03 -3.53
C ALA A 47 14.83 5.25 -2.81
N THR A 48 15.91 5.15 -3.58
CA THR A 48 17.32 5.39 -3.27
C THR A 48 17.57 6.81 -2.73
N ILE A 49 16.82 7.24 -1.73
CA ILE A 49 16.93 8.51 -1.02
C ILE A 49 17.79 8.27 0.24
N GLY A 50 18.85 7.50 0.06
CA GLY A 50 19.95 7.37 1.02
C GLY A 50 21.28 7.88 0.48
N ALA A 51 21.41 8.04 -0.85
CA ALA A 51 22.68 8.43 -1.47
C ALA A 51 22.63 9.77 -2.23
N GLY A 52 21.51 10.12 -2.89
CA GLY A 52 21.45 11.27 -3.81
C GLY A 52 20.98 12.60 -3.21
N ALA A 53 20.03 12.58 -2.27
CA ALA A 53 19.45 13.81 -1.68
C ALA A 53 20.36 14.41 -0.59
N HIS A 54 21.04 13.55 0.18
CA HIS A 54 22.06 13.96 1.16
C HIS A 54 23.24 14.69 0.49
N ALA A 55 23.58 14.32 -0.75
CA ALA A 55 24.67 14.93 -1.51
C ALA A 55 24.38 16.38 -1.97
N LYS A 56 23.14 16.86 -1.88
CA LYS A 56 22.73 18.21 -2.34
C LYS A 56 22.30 19.16 -1.22
N GLY A 57 22.53 18.81 0.05
CA GLY A 57 22.28 19.71 1.20
C GLY A 57 20.81 20.12 1.40
N LYS A 58 19.88 19.44 0.75
CA LYS A 58 18.44 19.63 0.96
C LYS A 58 18.00 18.50 1.88
N ASN A 59 17.60 18.83 3.10
CA ASN A 59 16.89 17.88 3.94
C ASN A 59 15.63 17.48 3.18
N PRO A 60 15.50 16.21 2.73
CA PRO A 60 14.22 15.77 2.22
C PRO A 60 13.17 16.06 3.31
N PRO A 61 11.92 16.41 2.93
CA PRO A 61 10.85 16.48 3.92
C PRO A 61 10.85 15.18 4.74
N PRO A 62 10.41 15.18 6.01
CA PRO A 62 10.34 13.96 6.79
C PRO A 62 9.36 13.01 6.11
N ILE A 63 9.89 12.13 5.26
CA ILE A 63 9.13 11.03 4.67
C ILE A 63 9.03 10.02 5.80
N GLY A 64 7.87 9.94 6.44
CA GLY A 64 7.55 8.84 7.33
C GLY A 64 7.59 7.56 6.50
N TYR A 65 8.58 6.71 6.74
CA TYR A 65 8.67 5.42 6.06
C TYR A 65 7.64 4.48 6.66
N LEU A 66 7.00 3.67 5.81
CA LEU A 66 6.19 2.56 6.29
C LEU A 66 7.09 1.53 6.95
N THR A 67 6.71 1.08 8.15
CA THR A 67 7.39 0.02 8.88
C THR A 67 6.84 -1.34 8.46
N ASP A 68 7.53 -2.41 8.86
CA ASP A 68 7.04 -3.77 8.64
C ASP A 68 5.69 -4.01 9.33
N ASP A 69 5.44 -3.38 10.48
CA ASP A 69 4.15 -3.45 11.19
C ASP A 69 3.02 -2.81 10.38
N HIS A 70 3.30 -1.68 9.71
CA HIS A 70 2.32 -1.03 8.83
C HIS A 70 1.92 -1.96 7.67
N PHE A 71 2.89 -2.63 7.05
CA PHE A 71 2.63 -3.59 5.98
C PHE A 71 1.94 -4.86 6.48
N GLY A 72 2.35 -5.37 7.64
CA GLY A 72 1.75 -6.55 8.27
C GLY A 72 0.28 -6.31 8.61
N SER A 73 -0.07 -5.16 9.18
CA SER A 73 -1.46 -4.82 9.47
C SER A 73 -2.28 -4.64 8.19
N LEU A 74 -1.71 -4.01 7.17
CA LEU A 74 -2.39 -3.81 5.88
C LEU A 74 -2.71 -5.17 5.24
N PHE A 75 -1.74 -6.10 5.23
CA PHE A 75 -1.96 -7.46 4.74
C PHE A 75 -3.02 -8.20 5.57
N GLY A 76 -2.96 -8.06 6.90
CA GLY A 76 -3.94 -8.65 7.82
C GLY A 76 -5.38 -8.15 7.59
N MET A 77 -5.57 -6.94 7.07
CA MET A 77 -6.88 -6.39 6.70
C MET A 77 -7.29 -6.76 5.26
N LEU A 78 -6.36 -6.72 4.30
CA LEU A 78 -6.65 -6.95 2.89
C LEU A 78 -7.07 -8.39 2.59
N MET A 79 -6.31 -9.36 3.10
CA MET A 79 -6.54 -10.77 2.79
C MET A 79 -7.95 -11.26 3.18
N PRO A 80 -8.46 -11.04 4.41
CA PRO A 80 -9.81 -11.46 4.75
C PRO A 80 -10.87 -10.72 3.93
N ALA A 81 -10.73 -9.40 3.73
CA ALA A 81 -11.71 -8.62 2.98
C ALA A 81 -11.83 -9.06 1.52
N LEU A 82 -10.71 -9.37 0.86
CA LEU A 82 -10.69 -9.88 -0.50
C LEU A 82 -11.31 -11.28 -0.59
N VAL A 83 -11.03 -12.16 0.39
CA VAL A 83 -11.66 -13.49 0.45
C VAL A 83 -13.17 -13.40 0.66
N GLU A 84 -13.62 -12.54 1.57
CA GLU A 84 -15.05 -12.32 1.83
C GLU A 84 -15.78 -11.75 0.61
N ALA A 85 -15.10 -10.90 -0.18
CA ALA A 85 -15.61 -10.39 -1.44
C ALA A 85 -15.58 -11.42 -2.59
N GLY A 86 -15.01 -12.60 -2.38
CA GLY A 86 -14.87 -13.65 -3.40
C GLY A 86 -13.80 -13.38 -4.44
N CYS A 87 -12.82 -12.51 -4.13
CA CYS A 87 -11.72 -12.17 -5.01
C CYS A 87 -10.66 -13.28 -5.04
N THR A 88 -10.11 -13.55 -6.22
CA THR A 88 -9.02 -14.51 -6.35
C THR A 88 -7.74 -13.92 -5.80
N LEU A 89 -7.14 -14.59 -4.83
CA LEU A 89 -5.85 -14.16 -4.28
C LEU A 89 -4.71 -14.74 -5.12
N PRO A 90 -3.61 -13.99 -5.31
CA PRO A 90 -2.41 -14.53 -5.93
C PRO A 90 -1.87 -15.70 -5.10
N PRO A 91 -1.20 -16.67 -5.73
CA PRO A 91 -0.55 -17.76 -5.00
C PRO A 91 0.47 -17.18 -4.01
N MET A 92 0.36 -17.57 -2.74
CA MET A 92 1.35 -17.23 -1.72
C MET A 92 2.51 -18.25 -1.84
N GLU A 93 3.60 -17.86 -2.49
CA GLU A 93 4.86 -18.61 -2.49
C GLU A 93 5.74 -18.29 -1.27
#